data_AF-A0A6L3N7B2-F1
#
_entry.id   AF-A0A6L3N7B2-F1
#
_cell.length_a   1.000
_cell.length_b   1.000
_cell.length_c   1.000
_cell.angle_alpha   90.00
_cell.angle_beta   90.00
_cell.angle_gamma   90.00
#
_symmetry.space_group_name_H-M   'P 1'
#
loop_
_entity.id
_entity.type
_entity.pdbx_description
1 polymer ?
#
loop_
_entity_poly.entity_id
_entity_poly.type
_entity_poly.pdbx_seq_one_letter_code
_entity_poly.pdbx_strand_id
1 'polypeptide(L)' 'QRAGRRFRAALGDALDARRRADGTIPLTFEVIYGHAWKAVPRTTAEGHGIVRIEDIGKGRPKNR' A
#
# COMPACT_ATOMS: atom_id res chain seq x y z
N GLN A 1 -20.02 -11.95 -1.90
CA GLN A 1 -18.85 -12.32 -2.72
C GLN A 1 -19.10 -12.41 -4.25
N ARG A 2 -20.34 -12.32 -4.77
CA ARG A 2 -20.62 -12.36 -6.24
C ARG A 2 -20.19 -11.10 -7.01
N ALA A 3 -20.17 -9.94 -6.37
CA ALA A 3 -19.81 -8.66 -6.99
C ALA A 3 -18.37 -8.63 -7.53
N GLY A 4 -17.40 -9.19 -6.81
CA GLY A 4 -15.99 -9.19 -7.24
C GLY A 4 -15.72 -10.00 -8.50
N ARG A 5 -16.43 -11.12 -8.70
CA ARG A 5 -16.27 -11.94 -9.92
C ARG A 5 -16.85 -11.26 -11.15
N ARG A 6 -18.04 -10.65 -11.01
CA ARG A 6 -18.67 -9.89 -12.10
C ARG A 6 -17.84 -8.67 -12.50
N PHE A 7 -17.31 -7.94 -11.52
CA PHE A 7 -16.42 -6.81 -11.77
C PHE A 7 -15.15 -7.24 -12.52
N ARG A 8 -14.50 -8.33 -12.08
CA ARG A 8 -13.31 -8.86 -12.74
C ARG A 8 -13.57 -9.24 -14.20
N ALA A 9 -14.70 -9.90 -14.48
CA ALA A 9 -15.08 -10.25 -15.85
C ALA A 9 -15.28 -9.00 -16.72
N ALA A 10 -16.09 -8.03 -16.25
CA ALA A 10 -16.34 -6.79 -16.98
C ALA A 10 -15.06 -5.96 -17.23
N LEU A 11 -14.13 -5.94 -16.26
CA LEU A 11 -12.84 -5.30 -16.43
C LEU A 11 -11.99 -6.00 -17.49
N GLY A 12 -11.98 -7.34 -17.50
CA GLY A 12 -11.30 -8.12 -18.54
C GLY A 12 -11.82 -7.78 -19.93
N ASP A 13 -13.14 -7.85 -20.12
CA ASP A 13 -13.79 -7.55 -21.41
C ASP A 13 -13.47 -6.12 -21.89
N ALA A 14 -13.51 -5.14 -20.98
CA ALA A 14 -13.21 -3.75 -21.30
C ALA A 14 -11.73 -3.51 -21.65
N LEU A 15 -10.81 -4.26 -21.05
CA LEU A 15 -9.38 -4.19 -21.35
C LEU A 15 -9.08 -4.86 -22.70
N ASP A 16 -9.67 -6.01 -22.98
CA ASP A 16 -9.50 -6.71 -24.25
C ASP A 16 -10.08 -5.93 -25.44
N ALA A 17 -11.20 -5.23 -25.25
CA ALA A 17 -11.77 -4.34 -26.27
C ALA A 17 -10.84 -3.18 -26.68
N ARG A 18 -9.84 -2.86 -25.86
CA ARG A 18 -8.84 -1.80 -26.12
C ARG A 18 -7.51 -2.34 -26.65
N ARG A 19 -7.38 -3.67 -26.81
CA ARG A 19 -6.15 -4.30 -27.28
C ARG A 19 -5.87 -3.94 -28.74
N ARG A 20 -4.64 -3.53 -29.02
CA ARG A 20 -4.15 -3.25 -30.37
C ARG A 20 -3.76 -4.54 -31.09
N ALA A 21 -3.53 -4.44 -32.41
CA ALA A 21 -3.07 -5.55 -33.23
C ALA A 21 -1.71 -6.14 -32.79
N ASP A 22 -0.87 -5.32 -32.15
CA ASP A 22 0.41 -5.74 -31.56
C ASP A 22 0.25 -6.44 -30.20
N GLY A 23 -0.99 -6.63 -29.73
CA GLY A 23 -1.30 -7.26 -28.46
C GLY A 23 -1.21 -6.35 -27.24
N THR A 24 -0.83 -5.07 -27.39
CA THR A 24 -0.71 -4.13 -26.27
C THR A 24 -2.04 -3.47 -25.90
N ILE A 25 -2.19 -3.03 -24.65
CA ILE A 25 -3.34 -2.23 -24.20
C ILE A 25 -2.82 -0.85 -23.77
N PRO A 26 -3.20 0.24 -24.45
CA PRO A 26 -2.80 1.59 -24.04
C PRO A 26 -3.54 2.04 -22.79
N LEU A 27 -2.78 2.43 -21.78
CA LEU A 27 -3.28 2.97 -20.52
C LEU A 27 -2.56 4.28 -20.19
N THR A 28 -3.30 5.20 -19.58
CA THR A 28 -2.76 6.44 -19.03
C THR A 28 -3.01 6.40 -17.53
N PHE A 29 -2.00 6.74 -16.75
CA PHE A 29 -2.08 6.75 -15.29
C PHE A 29 -1.68 8.13 -14.80
N GLU A 30 -2.39 8.60 -13.79
CA GLU A 30 -1.90 9.68 -12.95
C GLU A 30 -1.05 9.05 -11.85
N VAL A 31 0.22 9.46 -11.77
CA VAL A 31 1.15 8.97 -10.74
C VAL A 31 1.39 10.08 -9.75
N ILE A 32 0.93 9.87 -8.52
CA ILE A 32 1.20 10.78 -7.41
C ILE A 32 2.45 10.26 -6.70
N TYR A 33 3.52 11.06 -6.72
CA TYR A 33 4.71 10.78 -5.94
C TYR A 33 4.55 11.33 -4.52
N GLY A 34 4.68 10.46 -3.54
CA GLY A 34 4.72 10.82 -2.14
C GLY A 34 5.92 10.16 -1.47
N HIS A 35 6.47 10.82 -0.45
CA HIS A 35 7.46 10.22 0.42
C HIS A 35 6.74 9.61 1.61
N ALA A 36 6.74 8.28 1.69
CA ALA A 36 6.30 7.57 2.87
C ALA A 36 7.50 7.33 3.78
N TRP A 37 7.42 7.77 5.03
CA TRP A 37 8.43 7.46 6.04
C TRP A 37 8.03 6.19 6.76
N LYS A 38 8.90 5.17 6.70
CA LYS A 38 8.72 3.99 7.55
C LYS A 38 8.90 4.43 9.00
N ALA A 39 7.96 4.04 9.87
CA ALA A 39 8.11 4.28 11.30
C ALA A 39 9.40 3.61 11.82
N VAL A 40 10.07 4.29 12.75
CA VAL A 40 11.23 3.73 13.44
C VAL A 40 10.81 2.41 14.10
N PRO A 41 11.58 1.32 13.95
CA PRO A 41 11.28 0.06 14.62
C PRO A 41 11.14 0.26 16.14
N ARG A 42 10.08 -0.31 16.71
CA ARG A 42 9.82 -0.29 18.16
C ARG A 42 10.24 -1.58 18.84
N THR A 43 10.64 -2.59 18.06
CA THR A 43 11.04 -3.91 18.50
C THR A 43 12.30 -4.35 17.78
N THR A 44 13.12 -5.17 18.45
CA THR A 44 14.24 -5.89 17.82
C THR A 44 13.73 -7.04 16.96
N ALA A 45 14.62 -7.69 16.21
CA ALA A 45 14.26 -8.85 15.38
C ALA A 45 13.77 -10.04 16.23
N GLU A 46 14.26 -10.15 17.47
CA GLU A 46 13.90 -11.17 18.46
C GLU A 46 12.59 -10.82 19.21
N GLY A 47 11.98 -9.67 18.90
CA GLY A 47 10.71 -9.23 19.49
C GLY A 47 10.83 -8.42 20.78
N HIS A 48 12.03 -8.07 21.23
CA HIS A 48 12.21 -7.23 22.42
C HIS A 48 11.85 -5.77 22.14
N GLY A 49 11.17 -5.09 23.07
CA GLY A 49 10.88 -3.67 22.95
C GLY A 49 12.15 -2.81 23.00
N ILE A 50 12.26 -1.82 22.12
CA ILE A 50 13.37 -0.84 22.14
C ILE A 50 12.97 0.31 23.07
N VAL A 51 13.72 0.52 24.15
CA VAL A 51 13.58 1.66 25.06
C VAL A 51 14.76 2.60 24.85
N ARG A 52 14.48 3.86 24.48
CA ARG A 52 15.50 4.88 24.29
C ARG A 52 15.67 5.70 25.56
N ILE A 53 16.89 6.13 25.86
CA ILE A 53 17.18 6.88 27.09
C ILE A 53 16.36 8.18 27.16
N GLU A 54 16.16 8.84 26.01
CA GLU A 54 15.35 10.05 25.89
C GLU A 54 13.84 9.86 26.14
N ASP A 55 13.36 8.62 26.17
CA ASP A 55 11.97 8.26 26.46
C ASP A 55 11.75 7.99 27.96
N ILE A 56 12.82 7.82 28.74
CA ILE A 56 12.75 7.54 30.17
C ILE A 56 12.20 8.77 30.90
N GLY A 57 11.16 8.57 31.71
CA GLY A 57 10.50 9.64 32.48
C GLY A 57 9.45 10.44 31.70
N LYS A 58 9.36 10.29 30.38
CA LYS A 58 8.25 10.83 29.60
C LYS A 58 7.05 9.91 29.76
N GLY A 59 5.94 10.43 30.30
CA GLY A 59 4.69 9.69 30.40
C GLY A 59 4.25 9.11 29.06
N ARG A 60 3.36 8.11 29.09
CA ARG A 60 2.88 7.41 27.89
C ARG A 60 2.45 8.42 26.81
N PRO A 61 3.00 8.39 25.58
CA PRO A 61 2.57 9.30 24.53
C PRO A 61 1.08 9.08 24.26
N LYS A 62 0.30 10.17 24.26
CA LYS A 62 -1.09 10.13 23.81
C LYS A 62 -1.08 9.86 22.31
N ASN A 63 -1.80 8.82 21.87
CA ASN A 63 -2.04 8.59 20.45
C ASN A 63 -2.71 9.85 19.87
N ARG A 64 -2.09 10.46 18.86
CA ARG A 64 -2.70 11.45 17.98
C ARG A 64 -2.87 10.81 16.61
#